data_AF-A0A9D7VV44-F1
#
_entry.id   AF-A0A9D7VV44-F1
#
_cell.length_a   1.000
_cell.length_b   1.000
_cell.length_c   1.000
_cell.angle_alpha   90.00
_cell.angle_beta   90.00
_cell.angle_gamma   90.00
#
_symmetry.space_group_name_H-M   'P 1'
#
loop_
_entity.id
_entity.type
_entity.pdbx_description
1 polymer ?
#
loop_
_entity_poly.entity_id
_entity_poly.type
_entity_poly.pdbx_seq_one_letter_code
_entity_poly.pdbx_strand_id
1 'polypeptide(L)'
;MVELAWLHLTPFALTRKEIDAVKALQSTLPFDDFLIKTTQLNDTAAKLFIKAHKATNRNGEAGELLLYLLTEWILGAPQFIAKMTLKTNSQMPVHGADGVHVRYCPETAGLFLYWGESKMYGDVGAAINAAATSIAKSLEPDELGHELQLVQRNIDFTGLGADGKAALLRYLDPHEEEYNERKDVITCLIGFDFDGFQKASAAGDQAAEDTFRALAKRSLQQLPRRSQPHSRRPGWIPKTWSCSFFRSLPSRSFAIYFRLGLAGCHDAGTG
;
A
#
# COMPACT_ATOMS: atom_id res chain seq x y z
N MET A 1 8.30 -15.44 1.59
CA MET A 1 7.72 -14.16 2.06
C MET A 1 8.78 -13.27 2.71
N VAL A 2 9.57 -13.75 3.68
CA VAL A 2 10.67 -12.97 4.29
C VAL A 2 11.72 -12.53 3.26
N GLU A 3 12.14 -13.42 2.36
CA GLU A 3 13.08 -13.08 1.28
C GLU A 3 12.52 -12.03 0.32
N LEU A 4 11.25 -12.15 -0.07
CA LEU A 4 10.55 -11.15 -0.87
C LEU A 4 10.48 -9.80 -0.15
N ALA A 5 10.12 -9.79 1.13
CA ALA A 5 10.11 -8.58 1.94
C ALA A 5 11.51 -7.93 1.99
N TRP A 6 12.57 -8.73 2.10
CA TRP A 6 13.94 -8.25 2.07
C TRP A 6 14.32 -7.63 0.71
N LEU A 7 13.99 -8.29 -0.40
CA LEU A 7 14.25 -7.81 -1.76
C LEU A 7 13.54 -6.48 -2.07
N HIS A 8 12.40 -6.23 -1.44
CA HIS A 8 11.58 -5.03 -1.66
C HIS A 8 11.66 -4.00 -0.55
N LEU A 9 12.51 -4.23 0.45
CA LEU A 9 12.71 -3.29 1.54
C LEU A 9 13.27 -1.95 1.04
N THR A 10 14.24 -2.01 0.13
CA THR A 10 14.89 -0.83 -0.45
C THR A 10 13.92 0.09 -1.20
N PRO A 11 13.14 -0.40 -2.18
CA PRO A 11 12.15 0.43 -2.87
C PRO A 11 10.96 0.85 -2.01
N PHE A 12 10.68 0.17 -0.89
CA PHE A 12 9.70 0.61 0.10
C PHE A 12 10.20 1.76 0.98
N ALA A 13 11.46 1.69 1.42
CA ALA A 13 12.01 2.59 2.43
C ALA A 13 12.65 3.87 1.85
N LEU A 14 13.12 3.82 0.60
CA LEU A 14 13.86 4.90 -0.06
C LEU A 14 13.14 5.41 -1.30
N THR A 15 13.45 6.64 -1.71
CA THR A 15 12.88 7.26 -2.90
C THR A 15 13.45 6.62 -4.18
N ARG A 16 12.68 6.69 -5.28
CA ARG A 16 13.13 6.21 -6.60
C ARG A 16 14.37 6.95 -7.06
N LYS A 17 14.44 8.27 -6.81
CA LYS A 17 15.62 9.08 -7.05
C LYS A 17 16.90 8.53 -6.39
N GLU A 18 16.84 8.16 -5.11
CA GLU A 18 18.00 7.59 -4.40
C GLU A 18 18.44 6.26 -5.02
N ILE A 19 17.47 5.41 -5.37
CA ILE A 19 17.73 4.10 -5.96
C ILE A 19 18.33 4.24 -7.37
N ASP A 20 17.74 5.09 -8.20
CA ASP A 20 18.18 5.29 -9.57
C ASP A 20 19.52 6.03 -9.65
N ALA A 21 19.84 6.89 -8.68
CA ALA A 21 21.17 7.47 -8.54
C ALA A 21 22.25 6.40 -8.34
N VAL A 22 21.98 5.35 -7.55
CA VAL A 22 22.92 4.22 -7.40
C VAL A 22 22.95 3.36 -8.66
N LYS A 23 21.80 3.05 -9.27
CA LYS A 23 21.76 2.27 -10.52
C LYS A 23 22.53 2.94 -11.66
N ALA A 24 22.46 4.27 -11.79
CA ALA A 24 23.19 5.01 -12.82
C ALA A 24 24.72 4.85 -12.71
N LEU A 25 25.23 4.51 -11.51
CA LEU A 25 26.66 4.26 -11.31
C LEU A 25 27.13 2.94 -11.89
N GLN A 26 26.22 2.00 -12.22
CA GLN A 26 26.56 0.67 -12.71
C GLN A 26 27.43 0.71 -13.98
N SER A 27 27.18 1.66 -14.88
CA SER A 27 27.97 1.81 -16.11
C SER A 27 29.28 2.56 -15.92
N THR A 28 29.52 3.14 -14.74
CA THR A 28 30.67 4.02 -14.47
C THR A 28 31.66 3.46 -13.46
N LEU A 29 31.20 2.60 -12.53
CA LEU A 29 32.01 2.06 -11.47
C LEU A 29 32.48 0.64 -11.79
N PRO A 30 33.68 0.25 -11.30
CA PRO A 30 34.05 -1.16 -11.19
C PRO A 30 32.98 -1.94 -10.41
N PHE A 31 32.85 -3.23 -10.71
CA PHE A 31 31.84 -4.10 -10.10
C PHE A 31 31.88 -4.09 -8.57
N ASP A 32 33.08 -4.15 -7.97
CA ASP A 32 33.24 -4.17 -6.51
C ASP A 32 32.76 -2.87 -5.85
N ASP A 33 33.09 -1.71 -6.45
CA ASP A 33 32.64 -0.41 -5.96
C ASP A 33 31.12 -0.24 -6.09
N PHE A 34 30.55 -0.73 -7.20
CA PHE A 34 29.10 -0.75 -7.39
C PHE A 34 28.40 -1.65 -6.37
N LEU A 35 28.98 -2.81 -6.06
CA LEU A 35 28.47 -3.72 -5.04
C LEU A 35 28.49 -3.07 -3.65
N ILE A 36 29.54 -2.33 -3.30
CA ILE A 36 29.61 -1.56 -2.06
C ILE A 36 28.48 -0.53 -2.00
N LYS A 37 28.26 0.24 -3.07
CA LYS A 37 27.18 1.24 -3.12
C LYS A 37 25.79 0.62 -2.97
N THR A 38 25.55 -0.50 -3.63
CA THR A 38 24.29 -1.25 -3.53
C THR A 38 24.07 -1.79 -2.12
N THR A 39 25.13 -2.29 -1.48
CA THR A 39 25.07 -2.77 -0.08
C THR A 39 24.77 -1.63 0.89
N GLN A 40 25.43 -0.47 0.73
CA GLN A 40 25.15 0.72 1.54
C GLN A 40 23.70 1.20 1.40
N LEU A 41 23.14 1.12 0.20
CA LEU A 41 21.75 1.47 -0.06
C LEU A 41 20.79 0.53 0.70
N ASN A 42 21.02 -0.79 0.63
CA ASN A 42 20.22 -1.78 1.36
C ASN A 42 20.35 -1.61 2.89
N ASP A 43 21.55 -1.36 3.39
CA ASP A 43 21.78 -1.07 4.82
C ASP A 43 21.02 0.17 5.28
N THR A 44 20.96 1.20 4.43
CA THR A 44 20.23 2.44 4.73
C THR A 44 18.73 2.18 4.82
N ALA A 45 18.18 1.44 3.86
CA ALA A 45 16.77 1.02 3.88
C ALA A 45 16.43 0.21 5.15
N ALA A 46 17.27 -0.77 5.49
CA ALA A 46 17.09 -1.59 6.69
C ALA A 46 17.16 -0.76 7.99
N LYS A 47 18.12 0.19 8.07
CA LYS A 47 18.23 1.11 9.22
C LYS A 47 17.00 2.01 9.34
N LEU A 48 16.48 2.54 8.24
CA LEU A 48 15.26 3.35 8.24
C LEU A 48 14.06 2.54 8.72
N PHE A 49 13.91 1.31 8.23
CA PHE A 49 12.85 0.39 8.67
C PHE A 49 12.94 0.10 10.17
N ILE A 50 14.10 -0.29 10.67
CA ILE A 50 14.30 -0.54 12.10
C ILE A 50 14.07 0.72 12.94
N LYS A 51 14.49 1.89 12.45
CA LYS A 51 14.33 3.16 13.16
C LYS A 51 12.87 3.57 13.24
N ALA A 52 12.11 3.45 12.14
CA ALA A 52 10.68 3.68 12.14
C ALA A 52 10.00 2.75 13.15
N HIS A 53 10.35 1.45 13.15
CA HIS A 53 9.73 0.47 14.04
C HIS A 53 9.89 0.85 15.51
N LYS A 54 11.11 1.30 15.87
CA LYS A 54 11.42 1.79 17.22
C LYS A 54 10.68 3.08 17.56
N ALA A 55 10.49 3.98 16.59
CA ALA A 55 9.79 5.24 16.81
C ALA A 55 8.26 5.06 16.96
N THR A 56 7.68 4.10 16.24
CA THR A 56 6.23 3.84 16.25
C THR A 56 5.81 2.86 17.34
N ASN A 57 6.74 2.04 17.86
CA ASN A 57 6.52 0.97 18.85
C ASN A 57 5.35 0.04 18.49
N ARG A 58 5.09 -0.13 17.18
CA ARG A 58 4.00 -0.92 16.63
C ARG A 58 4.56 -1.89 15.60
N ASN A 59 4.05 -3.11 15.58
CA ASN A 59 4.35 -4.11 14.53
C ASN A 59 3.67 -3.80 13.19
N GLY A 60 3.14 -2.59 13.02
CA GLY A 60 2.36 -2.18 11.85
C GLY A 60 3.17 -2.13 10.55
N GLU A 61 4.47 -1.85 10.64
CA GLU A 61 5.32 -1.61 9.47
C GLU A 61 5.49 -2.81 8.55
N ALA A 62 5.41 -4.03 9.09
CA ALA A 62 5.37 -5.24 8.27
C ALA A 62 4.06 -5.32 7.46
N GLY A 63 2.94 -4.85 8.03
CA GLY A 63 1.68 -4.69 7.33
C GLY A 63 1.75 -3.60 6.26
N GLU A 64 2.38 -2.47 6.56
CA GLU A 64 2.59 -1.39 5.58
C GLU A 64 3.45 -1.85 4.40
N LEU A 65 4.56 -2.57 4.66
CA LEU A 65 5.42 -3.15 3.62
C LEU A 65 4.65 -4.16 2.75
N LEU A 66 3.82 -5.00 3.37
CA LEU A 66 3.00 -5.95 2.62
C LEU A 66 1.93 -5.23 1.78
N LEU A 67 1.29 -4.19 2.32
CA LEU A 67 0.33 -3.38 1.58
C LEU A 67 0.99 -2.66 0.40
N TYR A 68 2.20 -2.12 0.60
CA TYR A 68 3.03 -1.56 -0.46
C TYR A 68 3.26 -2.59 -1.58
N LEU A 69 3.69 -3.80 -1.24
CA LEU A 69 3.96 -4.87 -2.21
C LEU A 69 2.71 -5.21 -3.02
N LEU A 70 1.57 -5.39 -2.35
CA LEU A 70 0.30 -5.69 -3.00
C LEU A 70 -0.14 -4.54 -3.92
N THR A 71 0.01 -3.29 -3.47
CA THR A 71 -0.40 -2.10 -4.24
C THR A 71 0.49 -1.92 -5.47
N GLU A 72 1.81 -2.04 -5.32
CA GLU A 72 2.75 -1.86 -6.43
C GLU A 72 2.65 -3.00 -7.46
N TRP A 73 2.57 -4.25 -7.01
CA TRP A 73 2.66 -5.39 -7.90
C TRP A 73 1.33 -5.85 -8.48
N ILE A 74 0.27 -5.84 -7.67
CA ILE A 74 -1.05 -6.29 -8.14
C ILE A 74 -1.75 -5.17 -8.91
N LEU A 75 -1.59 -3.91 -8.49
CA LEU A 75 -2.30 -2.79 -9.13
C LEU A 75 -1.45 -2.06 -10.18
N GLY A 76 -0.14 -2.36 -10.24
CA GLY A 76 0.80 -1.60 -11.06
C GLY A 76 0.86 -0.13 -10.65
N ALA A 77 0.63 0.16 -9.37
CA ALA A 77 0.63 1.51 -8.82
C ALA A 77 1.97 1.75 -8.10
N PRO A 78 2.98 2.33 -8.78
CA PRO A 78 4.26 2.62 -8.16
C PRO A 78 4.13 3.51 -6.94
N GLN A 79 4.90 3.22 -5.89
CA GLN A 79 4.98 4.12 -4.74
C GLN A 79 5.49 5.48 -5.19
N PHE A 80 4.78 6.49 -4.71
CA PHE A 80 5.01 7.87 -5.08
C PHE A 80 5.78 8.63 -3.99
N ILE A 81 5.60 8.24 -2.72
CA ILE A 81 6.28 8.83 -1.57
C ILE A 81 6.77 7.73 -0.63
N ALA A 82 8.09 7.70 -0.41
CA ALA A 82 8.72 6.84 0.59
C ALA A 82 8.55 7.46 2.00
N LYS A 83 7.37 7.28 2.60
CA LYS A 83 7.02 7.88 3.91
C LYS A 83 7.93 7.45 5.06
N MET A 84 8.71 6.38 4.92
CA MET A 84 9.68 5.95 5.92
C MET A 84 10.74 7.01 6.22
N THR A 85 11.18 7.76 5.21
CA THR A 85 12.09 8.91 5.39
C THR A 85 11.45 10.02 6.22
N LEU A 86 10.16 10.26 6.02
CA LEU A 86 9.39 11.28 6.73
C LEU A 86 9.12 10.88 8.19
N LYS A 87 8.72 9.62 8.45
CA LYS A 87 8.45 9.08 9.79
C LYS A 87 9.68 9.12 10.71
N THR A 88 10.88 9.11 10.16
CA THR A 88 12.13 9.11 10.93
C THR A 88 12.71 10.51 11.19
N ASN A 89 12.07 11.56 10.67
CA ASN A 89 12.42 12.95 10.93
C ASN A 89 11.71 13.46 12.20
N SER A 90 12.47 13.72 13.26
CA SER A 90 11.92 14.18 14.56
C SER A 90 11.25 15.55 14.51
N GLN A 91 11.46 16.33 13.44
CA GLN A 91 10.82 17.64 13.24
C GLN A 91 9.50 17.54 12.47
N MET A 92 9.19 16.40 11.87
CA MET A 92 7.94 16.17 11.11
C MET A 92 7.32 14.82 11.51
N PRO A 93 6.54 14.76 12.60
CA PRO A 93 5.74 13.58 12.91
C PRO A 93 4.63 13.43 11.85
N VAL A 94 4.89 12.64 10.80
CA VAL A 94 3.90 12.33 9.78
C VAL A 94 3.01 11.20 10.28
N HIS A 95 1.75 11.53 10.56
CA HIS A 95 0.67 10.60 10.84
C HIS A 95 -0.35 10.69 9.70
N GLY A 96 -0.79 9.55 9.18
CA GLY A 96 -1.77 9.47 8.07
C GLY A 96 -1.53 8.23 7.21
N ALA A 97 -1.95 8.24 5.92
CA ALA A 97 -1.97 7.04 5.08
C ALA A 97 -0.61 6.29 5.07
N ASP A 98 -0.66 4.97 5.21
CA ASP A 98 0.52 4.10 5.38
C ASP A 98 1.40 4.02 4.11
N GLY A 99 0.87 4.46 2.98
CA GLY A 99 1.59 4.63 1.72
C GLY A 99 0.75 5.44 0.73
N VAL A 100 1.44 6.18 -0.16
CA VAL A 100 0.78 6.87 -1.28
C VAL A 100 1.39 6.37 -2.57
N HIS A 101 0.53 5.80 -3.43
CA HIS A 101 0.92 5.30 -4.74
C HIS A 101 0.15 6.06 -5.82
N VAL A 102 0.77 6.17 -6.99
CA VAL A 102 0.19 6.88 -8.14
C VAL A 102 0.16 5.94 -9.33
N ARG A 103 -0.94 5.96 -10.07
CA ARG A 103 -0.99 5.37 -11.41
C ARG A 103 -1.65 6.34 -12.38
N TYR A 104 -1.00 6.58 -13.50
CA TYR A 104 -1.58 7.30 -14.62
C TYR A 104 -1.97 6.29 -15.71
N CYS A 105 -3.20 6.38 -16.22
CA CYS A 105 -3.71 5.55 -17.31
C CYS A 105 -3.81 6.42 -18.57
N PRO A 106 -2.88 6.30 -19.53
CA PRO A 106 -2.89 7.11 -20.75
C PRO A 106 -4.15 6.92 -21.59
N GLU A 107 -4.71 5.72 -21.61
CA GLU A 107 -5.88 5.37 -22.44
C GLU A 107 -7.16 6.10 -22.00
N THR A 108 -7.28 6.37 -20.70
CA THR A 108 -8.44 7.06 -20.10
C THR A 108 -8.11 8.48 -19.64
N ALA A 109 -6.87 8.91 -19.86
CA ALA A 109 -6.27 10.12 -19.30
C ALA A 109 -6.43 10.26 -17.76
N GLY A 110 -6.70 9.18 -17.03
CA GLY A 110 -7.05 9.23 -15.61
C GLY A 110 -5.86 9.10 -14.66
N LEU A 111 -5.80 9.97 -13.64
CA LEU A 111 -4.88 9.84 -12.50
C LEU A 111 -5.55 9.17 -11.30
N PHE A 112 -4.91 8.12 -10.79
CA PHE A 112 -5.33 7.37 -9.60
C PHE A 112 -4.34 7.60 -8.47
N LEU A 113 -4.81 8.13 -7.34
CA LEU A 113 -4.08 8.18 -6.08
C LEU A 113 -4.55 7.06 -5.18
N TYR A 114 -3.63 6.21 -4.74
CA TYR A 114 -3.93 5.13 -3.81
C TYR A 114 -3.44 5.50 -2.42
N TRP A 115 -4.37 5.54 -1.48
CA TRP A 115 -4.13 5.80 -0.06
C TRP A 115 -4.15 4.47 0.70
N GLY A 116 -2.99 4.05 1.19
CA GLY A 116 -2.83 2.79 1.91
C GLY A 116 -3.27 2.89 3.38
N GLU A 117 -3.96 1.85 3.85
CA GLU A 117 -4.30 1.64 5.25
C GLU A 117 -4.05 0.18 5.65
N SER A 118 -3.22 -0.07 6.66
CA SER A 118 -2.91 -1.42 7.14
C SER A 118 -3.23 -1.58 8.63
N LYS A 119 -3.95 -2.65 8.99
CA LYS A 119 -4.30 -2.98 10.39
C LYS A 119 -4.03 -4.45 10.67
N MET A 120 -3.17 -4.70 11.66
CA MET A 120 -2.80 -6.03 12.14
C MET A 120 -3.28 -6.21 13.59
N TYR A 121 -4.30 -7.05 13.82
CA TYR A 121 -4.89 -7.30 15.14
C TYR A 121 -5.21 -8.78 15.33
N GLY A 122 -5.18 -9.30 16.55
CA GLY A 122 -5.60 -10.69 16.78
C GLY A 122 -7.06 -10.97 16.36
N ASP A 123 -7.95 -9.98 16.51
CA ASP A 123 -9.37 -10.08 16.14
C ASP A 123 -9.69 -9.32 14.84
N VAL A 124 -10.44 -9.98 13.93
CA VAL A 124 -10.83 -9.42 12.63
C VAL A 124 -11.83 -8.26 12.75
N GLY A 125 -12.74 -8.31 13.72
CA GLY A 125 -13.71 -7.24 13.95
C GLY A 125 -13.02 -5.96 14.43
N ALA A 126 -12.08 -6.11 15.36
CA ALA A 126 -11.21 -5.03 15.83
C ALA A 126 -10.38 -4.43 14.69
N ALA A 127 -9.77 -5.28 13.85
CA ALA A 127 -8.98 -4.82 12.70
C ALA A 127 -9.83 -3.99 11.71
N ILE A 128 -11.02 -4.49 11.35
CA ILE A 128 -11.94 -3.82 10.43
C ILE A 128 -12.42 -2.49 11.02
N ASN A 129 -12.83 -2.47 12.29
CA ASN A 129 -13.28 -1.24 12.95
C ASN A 129 -12.15 -0.21 13.02
N ALA A 130 -10.93 -0.63 13.36
CA ALA A 130 -9.76 0.25 13.40
C ALA A 130 -9.45 0.82 12.01
N ALA A 131 -9.52 0.00 10.96
CA ALA A 131 -9.29 0.46 9.59
C ALA A 131 -10.39 1.40 9.11
N ALA A 132 -11.66 1.06 9.33
CA ALA A 132 -12.80 1.90 8.95
C ALA A 132 -12.75 3.26 9.65
N THR A 133 -12.37 3.30 10.93
CA THR A 133 -12.18 4.55 11.68
C THR A 133 -11.02 5.37 11.10
N SER A 134 -9.89 4.72 10.80
CA SER A 134 -8.71 5.38 10.21
C SER A 134 -9.00 5.96 8.82
N ILE A 135 -9.68 5.19 7.96
CA ILE A 135 -10.09 5.60 6.61
C ILE A 135 -11.13 6.73 6.68
N ALA A 136 -12.11 6.64 7.58
CA ALA A 136 -13.10 7.71 7.72
C ALA A 136 -12.44 9.03 8.10
N LYS A 137 -11.46 8.97 9.02
CA LYS A 137 -10.66 10.13 9.43
C LYS A 137 -9.80 10.67 8.29
N SER A 138 -9.09 9.81 7.55
CA SER A 138 -8.20 10.26 6.46
C SER A 138 -8.94 10.90 5.28
N LEU A 139 -10.24 10.61 5.14
CA LEU A 139 -11.12 11.21 4.14
C LEU A 139 -11.77 12.53 4.60
N GLU A 140 -11.51 12.97 5.84
CA GLU A 140 -11.92 14.31 6.29
C GLU A 140 -11.17 15.39 5.48
N PRO A 141 -11.82 16.50 5.08
CA PRO A 141 -11.22 17.50 4.19
C PRO A 141 -9.86 18.02 4.64
N ASP A 142 -9.71 18.27 5.94
CA ASP A 142 -8.47 18.84 6.49
C ASP A 142 -7.33 17.81 6.48
N GLU A 143 -7.62 16.56 6.84
CA GLU A 143 -6.66 15.46 6.85
C GLU A 143 -6.23 15.10 5.41
N LEU A 144 -7.18 15.00 4.49
CA LEU A 144 -6.90 14.75 3.07
C LEU A 144 -6.14 15.93 2.45
N GLY A 145 -6.49 17.16 2.79
CA GLY A 145 -5.78 18.36 2.34
C GLY A 145 -4.33 18.38 2.82
N HIS A 146 -4.09 18.03 4.09
CA HIS A 146 -2.75 17.92 4.65
C HIS A 146 -1.93 16.80 3.97
N GLU A 147 -2.54 15.65 3.73
CA GLU A 147 -1.93 14.54 2.99
C GLU A 147 -1.58 14.94 1.55
N LEU A 148 -2.46 15.63 0.83
CA LEU A 148 -2.19 16.14 -0.51
C LEU A 148 -1.07 17.18 -0.52
N GLN A 149 -0.97 18.05 0.49
CA GLN A 149 0.15 18.99 0.61
C GLN A 149 1.48 18.26 0.85
N LEU A 150 1.48 17.21 1.66
CA LEU A 150 2.66 16.35 1.84
C LEU A 150 3.05 15.68 0.53
N VAL A 151 2.06 15.25 -0.26
CA VAL A 151 2.30 14.72 -1.61
C VAL A 151 2.97 15.75 -2.48
N GLN A 152 2.36 16.94 -2.63
CA GLN A 152 2.87 18.03 -3.46
C GLN A 152 4.31 18.45 -3.10
N ARG A 153 4.65 18.48 -1.81
CA ARG A 153 6.00 18.89 -1.34
C ARG A 153 7.07 17.85 -1.59
N ASN A 154 6.70 16.57 -1.65
CA ASN A 154 7.64 15.45 -1.74
C ASN A 154 7.50 14.67 -3.06
N ILE A 155 6.92 15.29 -4.09
CA ILE A 155 6.75 14.65 -5.39
C ILE A 155 8.12 14.28 -5.97
N ASP A 156 8.29 12.99 -6.23
CA ASP A 156 9.39 12.47 -7.04
C ASP A 156 8.87 12.02 -8.41
N PHE A 157 9.20 12.78 -9.45
CA PHE A 157 8.82 12.46 -10.83
C PHE A 157 9.72 11.39 -11.47
N THR A 158 10.68 10.82 -10.73
CA THR A 158 11.60 9.80 -11.25
C THR A 158 10.84 8.54 -11.65
N GLY A 159 11.07 8.07 -12.87
CA GLY A 159 10.38 6.91 -13.44
C GLY A 159 9.04 7.21 -14.11
N LEU A 160 8.58 8.47 -14.13
CA LEU A 160 7.43 8.88 -14.95
C LEU A 160 7.87 9.43 -16.31
N GLY A 161 7.17 9.07 -17.38
CA GLY A 161 7.32 9.69 -18.70
C GLY A 161 6.81 11.13 -18.71
N ALA A 162 7.13 11.90 -19.77
CA ALA A 162 6.75 13.32 -19.87
C ALA A 162 5.24 13.56 -19.69
N ASP A 163 4.41 12.72 -20.31
CA ASP A 163 2.95 12.81 -20.21
C ASP A 163 2.45 12.54 -18.79
N GLY A 164 3.03 11.55 -18.10
CA GLY A 164 2.69 11.23 -16.71
C GLY A 164 3.06 12.34 -15.74
N LYS A 165 4.20 13.03 -15.97
CA LYS A 165 4.59 14.20 -15.17
C LYS A 165 3.64 15.36 -15.36
N ALA A 166 3.31 15.66 -16.63
CA ALA A 166 2.41 16.76 -16.96
C ALA A 166 0.99 16.50 -16.43
N ALA A 167 0.50 15.27 -16.57
CA ALA A 167 -0.77 14.87 -15.97
C ALA A 167 -0.74 15.03 -14.46
N LEU A 168 0.28 14.50 -13.78
CA LEU A 168 0.35 14.60 -12.33
C LEU A 168 0.35 16.06 -11.83
N LEU A 169 1.07 16.97 -12.50
CA LEU A 169 1.04 18.38 -12.16
C LEU A 169 -0.37 18.97 -12.28
N ARG A 170 -1.08 18.71 -13.39
CA ARG A 170 -2.46 19.21 -13.58
C ARG A 170 -3.44 18.63 -12.57
N TYR A 171 -3.43 17.32 -12.38
CA TYR A 171 -4.35 16.62 -11.47
C TYR A 171 -4.10 16.89 -9.98
N LEU A 172 -2.94 17.46 -9.62
CA LEU A 172 -2.62 17.86 -8.25
C LEU A 172 -2.73 19.37 -8.04
N ASP A 173 -2.99 20.18 -9.06
CA ASP A 173 -3.14 21.63 -8.94
C ASP A 173 -4.61 22.00 -8.72
N PRO A 174 -5.00 22.56 -7.55
CA PRO A 174 -6.39 22.94 -7.27
C PRO A 174 -6.96 24.03 -8.20
N HIS A 175 -6.12 24.66 -9.03
CA HIS A 175 -6.53 25.65 -10.02
C HIS A 175 -6.82 25.07 -11.41
N GLU A 176 -6.54 23.79 -11.63
CA GLU A 176 -6.83 23.08 -12.88
C GLU A 176 -8.15 22.31 -12.80
N GLU A 177 -8.85 22.15 -13.94
CA GLU A 177 -10.13 21.45 -13.97
C GLU A 177 -9.96 19.96 -13.63
N GLU A 178 -8.87 19.35 -14.09
CA GLU A 178 -8.54 17.93 -13.86
C GLU A 178 -8.31 17.58 -12.38
N TYR A 179 -8.07 18.57 -11.51
CA TYR A 179 -8.01 18.33 -10.06
C TYR A 179 -9.24 17.60 -9.53
N ASN A 180 -10.41 17.95 -10.07
CA ASN A 180 -11.69 17.34 -9.69
C ASN A 180 -11.93 15.98 -10.38
N GLU A 181 -11.12 15.64 -11.39
CA GLU A 181 -11.24 14.39 -12.13
C GLU A 181 -10.41 13.25 -11.53
N ARG A 182 -9.44 13.59 -10.67
CA ARG A 182 -8.58 12.65 -9.93
C ARG A 182 -9.41 11.58 -9.22
N LYS A 183 -8.92 10.34 -9.28
CA LYS A 183 -9.53 9.19 -8.59
C LYS A 183 -8.76 8.85 -7.33
N ASP A 184 -9.36 9.18 -6.18
CA ASP A 184 -8.85 8.76 -4.87
C ASP A 184 -9.34 7.33 -4.56
N VAL A 185 -8.40 6.41 -4.42
CA VAL A 185 -8.59 4.97 -4.19
C VAL A 185 -8.05 4.64 -2.81
N ILE A 186 -8.81 3.90 -2.00
CA ILE A 186 -8.31 3.39 -0.73
C ILE A 186 -7.86 1.95 -0.92
N THR A 187 -6.61 1.63 -0.57
CA THR A 187 -6.12 0.25 -0.45
C THR A 187 -6.05 -0.10 1.02
N CYS A 188 -6.74 -1.17 1.41
CA CYS A 188 -6.79 -1.58 2.81
C CYS A 188 -6.29 -3.01 2.98
N LEU A 189 -5.31 -3.20 3.87
CA LEU A 189 -4.84 -4.49 4.33
C LEU A 189 -5.31 -4.74 5.76
N ILE A 190 -6.05 -5.82 5.94
CA ILE A 190 -6.46 -6.33 7.25
C ILE A 190 -5.76 -7.67 7.48
N GLY A 191 -4.94 -7.74 8.53
CA GLY A 191 -4.34 -8.98 9.00
C GLY A 191 -4.87 -9.36 10.38
N PHE A 192 -5.21 -10.63 10.55
CA PHE A 192 -5.70 -11.14 11.82
C PHE A 192 -5.34 -12.60 12.09
N ASP A 193 -5.36 -12.98 13.36
CA ASP A 193 -5.13 -14.36 13.79
C ASP A 193 -6.32 -15.22 13.39
N PHE A 194 -6.06 -16.30 12.66
CA PHE A 194 -7.11 -17.15 12.12
C PHE A 194 -6.85 -18.65 12.32
N ASP A 195 -7.50 -19.23 13.32
CA ASP A 195 -7.38 -20.66 13.67
C ASP A 195 -7.82 -21.61 12.53
N GLY A 196 -8.59 -21.11 11.56
CA GLY A 196 -9.03 -21.88 10.39
C GLY A 196 -7.87 -22.42 9.55
N PHE A 197 -6.69 -21.82 9.63
CA PHE A 197 -5.49 -22.34 8.97
C PHE A 197 -4.99 -23.67 9.53
N GLN A 198 -5.02 -23.86 10.85
CA GLN A 198 -4.63 -25.15 11.45
C GLN A 198 -5.61 -26.24 11.00
N LYS A 199 -6.90 -25.89 10.92
CA LYS A 199 -7.97 -26.77 10.43
C LYS A 199 -7.81 -27.10 8.95
N ALA A 200 -7.39 -26.14 8.13
CA ALA A 200 -7.16 -26.32 6.70
C ALA A 200 -5.88 -27.10 6.40
N SER A 201 -4.82 -26.91 7.20
CA SER A 201 -3.54 -27.61 7.02
C SER A 201 -3.65 -29.11 7.31
N ALA A 202 -4.65 -29.53 8.11
CA ALA A 202 -4.97 -30.93 8.33
C ALA A 202 -5.61 -31.63 7.10
N ALA A 203 -6.05 -30.88 6.07
CA ALA A 203 -6.71 -31.42 4.88
C ALA A 203 -5.74 -31.82 3.73
N GLY A 204 -4.42 -31.66 3.92
CA GLY A 204 -3.39 -31.93 2.90
C GLY A 204 -3.17 -30.76 1.94
N ASP A 205 -1.98 -30.67 1.34
CA ASP A 205 -1.49 -29.46 0.64
C ASP A 205 -2.37 -29.00 -0.54
N GLN A 206 -3.00 -29.93 -1.25
CA GLN A 206 -3.83 -29.61 -2.42
C GLN A 206 -5.22 -29.06 -2.06
N ALA A 207 -5.78 -29.46 -0.91
CA ALA A 207 -7.13 -29.06 -0.47
C ALA A 207 -7.10 -27.98 0.63
N ALA A 208 -5.93 -27.72 1.23
CA ALA A 208 -5.75 -26.75 2.29
C ALA A 208 -6.14 -25.32 1.87
N GLU A 209 -5.82 -24.93 0.63
CA GLU A 209 -6.13 -23.58 0.16
C GLU A 209 -7.63 -23.34 -0.01
N ASP A 210 -8.34 -24.26 -0.65
CA ASP A 210 -9.79 -24.17 -0.85
C ASP A 210 -10.54 -24.24 0.49
N THR A 211 -10.09 -25.12 1.39
CA THR A 211 -10.62 -25.24 2.75
C THR A 211 -10.41 -23.95 3.53
N PHE A 212 -9.21 -23.36 3.45
CA PHE A 212 -8.91 -22.08 4.08
C PHE A 212 -9.80 -20.96 3.53
N ARG A 213 -9.93 -20.86 2.20
CA ARG A 213 -10.78 -19.86 1.53
C ARG A 213 -12.25 -20.00 1.96
N ALA A 214 -12.76 -21.23 2.05
CA ALA A 214 -14.13 -21.49 2.48
C ALA A 214 -14.36 -21.09 3.94
N LEU A 215 -13.44 -21.47 4.85
CA LEU A 215 -13.51 -21.10 6.27
C LEU A 215 -13.43 -19.58 6.45
N ALA A 216 -12.51 -18.91 5.78
CA ALA A 216 -12.33 -17.46 5.87
C ALA A 216 -13.57 -16.70 5.36
N LYS A 217 -14.14 -17.11 4.22
CA LYS A 217 -15.41 -16.54 3.71
C LYS A 217 -16.54 -16.67 4.74
N ARG A 218 -16.69 -17.85 5.36
CA ARG A 218 -17.73 -18.08 6.37
C ARG A 218 -17.54 -17.20 7.60
N SER A 219 -16.31 -17.07 8.11
CA SER A 219 -16.01 -16.22 9.26
C SER A 219 -16.30 -14.74 8.97
N LEU A 220 -15.95 -14.26 7.78
CA LEU A 220 -16.26 -12.88 7.38
C LEU A 220 -17.76 -12.62 7.20
N GLN A 221 -18.52 -13.61 6.71
CA GLN A 221 -19.99 -13.49 6.58
C GLN A 221 -20.71 -13.41 7.94
N GLN A 222 -20.10 -13.98 8.99
CA GLN A 222 -20.65 -13.95 10.34
C GLN A 222 -20.36 -12.63 11.08
N LEU A 223 -19.47 -11.79 10.54
CA LEU A 223 -19.22 -10.49 11.14
C LEU A 223 -20.48 -9.63 11.04
N PRO A 224 -20.87 -8.95 12.13
CA PRO A 224 -22.01 -8.05 12.08
C PRO A 224 -21.78 -7.01 10.99
N ARG A 225 -22.80 -6.80 10.13
CA ARG A 225 -22.81 -5.72 9.13
C ARG A 225 -22.96 -4.35 9.79
N ARG A 226 -22.17 -4.05 10.82
CA ARG A 226 -22.12 -2.74 11.46
C ARG A 226 -20.95 -1.97 10.88
N SER A 227 -21.24 -0.74 10.49
CA SER A 227 -20.34 0.27 9.91
C SER A 227 -19.93 0.07 8.44
N GLN A 228 -20.90 0.20 7.53
CA GLN A 228 -20.60 1.06 6.38
C GLN A 228 -20.47 2.49 6.93
N PRO A 229 -19.33 3.18 6.77
CA PRO A 229 -19.30 4.61 7.06
C PRO A 229 -20.35 5.26 6.18
N HIS A 230 -21.31 5.96 6.80
CA HIS A 230 -22.34 6.72 6.13
C HIS A 230 -21.68 7.96 5.50
N SER A 231 -20.91 7.80 4.41
CA SER A 231 -20.43 8.95 3.65
C SER A 231 -21.57 9.47 2.77
N ARG A 232 -22.27 10.50 3.25
CA ARG A 232 -23.31 11.23 2.52
C ARG A 232 -22.73 12.17 1.45
N ARG A 233 -21.72 11.73 0.69
CA ARG A 233 -21.20 12.51 -0.46
C ARG A 233 -21.82 11.98 -1.76
N PRO A 234 -22.50 12.82 -2.56
CA PRO A 234 -22.91 12.44 -3.92
C PRO A 234 -21.64 12.17 -4.75
N GLY A 235 -21.56 11.02 -5.42
CA GLY A 235 -20.43 10.65 -6.30
C GLY A 235 -19.58 9.47 -5.83
N TRP A 236 -19.67 9.07 -4.55
CA TRP A 236 -19.03 7.83 -4.06
C TRP A 236 -19.91 6.62 -4.39
N ILE A 237 -19.70 6.02 -5.56
CA ILE A 237 -20.38 4.76 -5.92
C ILE A 237 -19.52 3.60 -5.42
N PRO A 238 -19.93 2.78 -4.43
CA PRO A 238 -19.17 1.61 -4.04
C PRO A 238 -19.21 0.57 -5.18
N LYS A 239 -18.22 0.60 -6.08
CA LYS A 239 -18.09 -0.39 -7.15
C LYS A 239 -17.08 -1.46 -6.74
N THR A 240 -17.63 -2.67 -6.58
CA THR A 240 -17.00 -4.00 -6.44
C THR A 240 -16.01 -4.22 -5.30
N TRP A 241 -16.29 -5.27 -4.50
CA TRP A 241 -15.43 -5.76 -3.42
C TRP A 241 -14.70 -7.00 -3.94
N SER A 242 -13.38 -6.92 -4.18
CA SER A 242 -12.56 -8.08 -4.51
C SER A 242 -11.84 -8.57 -3.27
N CYS A 243 -12.06 -9.83 -2.87
CA CYS A 243 -11.43 -10.43 -1.69
C CYS A 243 -10.37 -11.44 -2.14
N SER A 244 -9.09 -11.11 -1.93
CA SER A 244 -7.96 -12.00 -2.23
C SER A 244 -7.37 -12.52 -0.93
N PHE A 245 -7.41 -13.85 -0.75
CA PHE A 245 -6.85 -14.51 0.42
C PHE A 245 -5.45 -15.01 0.10
N PHE A 246 -4.48 -14.70 0.96
CA PHE A 246 -3.11 -15.19 0.86
C PHE A 246 -2.76 -16.09 2.05
N ARG A 247 -2.09 -17.21 1.76
CA ARG A 247 -1.56 -18.17 2.75
C ARG A 247 -0.20 -17.66 3.26
N SER A 248 -0.01 -17.58 4.57
CA SER A 248 1.27 -17.19 5.19
C SER A 248 1.71 -18.22 6.24
N LEU A 249 2.91 -18.78 6.03
CA LEU A 249 3.88 -19.46 6.92
C LEU A 249 3.39 -20.47 8.00
N PRO A 250 4.23 -21.43 8.44
CA PRO A 250 3.79 -22.63 9.16
C PRO A 250 3.39 -22.44 10.63
N SER A 251 3.77 -21.32 11.28
CA SER A 251 3.75 -21.22 12.75
C SER A 251 2.77 -20.20 13.34
N ARG A 252 2.22 -19.27 12.54
CA ARG A 252 1.11 -18.38 12.95
C ARG A 252 0.25 -18.02 11.74
N SER A 253 -1.04 -18.27 11.89
CA SER A 253 -2.04 -18.24 10.83
C SER A 253 -2.60 -16.84 10.62
N PHE A 254 -2.07 -16.09 9.64
CA PHE A 254 -2.64 -14.78 9.30
C PHE A 254 -3.52 -14.87 8.05
N ALA A 255 -4.74 -14.33 8.14
CA ALA A 255 -5.60 -14.11 7.00
C ALA A 255 -5.49 -12.65 6.55
N ILE A 256 -5.18 -12.46 5.27
CA ILE A 256 -5.06 -11.14 4.63
C ILE A 256 -6.38 -10.85 3.92
N TYR A 257 -7.05 -9.78 4.35
CA TYR A 257 -8.18 -9.20 3.63
C TYR A 257 -7.71 -7.91 2.97
N PHE A 258 -7.67 -7.95 1.64
CA PHE A 258 -7.31 -6.81 0.80
C PHE A 258 -8.60 -6.26 0.18
N ARG A 259 -8.98 -5.02 0.50
CA ARG A 259 -10.12 -4.34 -0.12
C ARG A 259 -9.65 -3.28 -1.09
N LEU A 260 -9.99 -3.46 -2.37
CA LEU A 260 -9.91 -2.43 -3.39
C LEU A 260 -11.24 -1.67 -3.48
N GLY A 261 -11.20 -0.36 -3.61
CA GLY A 261 -12.39 0.44 -3.89
C GLY A 261 -12.08 1.67 -4.74
N LEU A 262 -12.75 1.70 -5.91
CA LEU A 262 -13.00 2.81 -6.85
C LEU A 262 -11.89 3.22 -7.85
N ALA A 263 -11.80 2.50 -8.97
CA ALA A 263 -12.09 3.08 -10.29
C ALA A 263 -11.96 2.02 -11.40
N GLY A 264 -12.86 2.08 -12.38
CA GLY A 264 -12.89 1.14 -13.50
C GLY A 264 -11.75 1.40 -14.48
N CYS A 265 -10.78 0.52 -14.50
CA CYS A 265 -10.21 0.06 -15.77
C CYS A 265 -10.81 -1.31 -16.02
N HIS A 266 -11.56 -1.46 -17.11
CA HIS A 266 -11.73 -2.79 -17.67
C HIS A 266 -10.33 -3.28 -18.07
N ASP A 267 -9.92 -4.43 -17.54
CA ASP A 267 -8.87 -5.22 -18.18
C ASP A 267 -9.38 -5.59 -19.57
N ALA A 268 -8.97 -4.81 -20.56
CA ALA A 268 -9.02 -5.26 -21.94
C ALA A 268 -7.85 -6.22 -22.13
N GLY A 269 -8.13 -7.52 -21.99
CA GLY A 269 -7.27 -8.58 -22.51
C GLY A 269 -6.87 -9.66 -21.51
N THR A 270 -7.66 -10.71 -21.45
CA THR A 270 -7.16 -12.10 -21.56
C THR A 270 -8.36 -12.97 -21.91
N GLY A 271 -8.47 -13.30 -23.19
CA GLY A 271 -9.15 -14.51 -23.64
C GLY A 271 -8.20 -15.70 -23.50
#